data_AF-A0A3P8GB85-F1
#
_entry.id   AF-A0A3P8GB85-F1
#
_cell.length_a   1.000
_cell.length_b   1.000
_cell.length_c   1.000
_cell.angle_alpha   90.00
_cell.angle_beta   90.00
_cell.angle_gamma   90.00
#
_symmetry.space_group_name_H-M   'P 1'
#
loop_
_entity.id
_entity.type
_entity.pdbx_description
1 polymer ?
#
loop_
_entity_poly.entity_id
_entity_poly.type
_entity_poly.pdbx_seq_one_letter_code
_entity_poly.pdbx_strand_id
1 'polypeptide(L)'
;MTFSKPLIAAIAGKAIGAGLELALACDLRVAEIDSILSLHKRKHCIPMMNMGTIRLPELIGLSRSLDMILTGRELHANEALEFGLVNRVTPTGTGNPSFYNLVFMC
;
A
#
# COMPACT_ATOMS: atom_id res chain seq x y z
N MET A 1 -2.07 12.63 10.91
CA MET A 1 -3.00 13.36 10.03
C MET A 1 -4.38 12.92 10.42
N THR A 2 -5.24 13.86 10.83
CA THR A 2 -6.62 13.54 11.23
C THR A 2 -7.52 14.15 10.17
N PHE A 3 -8.08 13.30 9.31
CA PHE A 3 -9.10 13.71 8.36
C PHE A 3 -10.48 13.53 8.98
N SER A 4 -11.42 14.42 8.67
CA SER A 4 -12.81 14.31 9.15
C SER A 4 -13.57 13.15 8.53
N LYS A 5 -13.03 12.52 7.48
CA LYS A 5 -13.62 11.41 6.74
C LYS A 5 -12.57 10.32 6.56
N PRO A 6 -12.96 9.04 6.54
CA PRO A 6 -12.02 7.95 6.30
C PRO A 6 -11.41 8.06 4.89
N LEU A 7 -10.12 7.75 4.78
CA LEU A 7 -9.37 7.79 3.54
C LEU A 7 -9.09 6.40 3.00
N ILE A 8 -9.26 6.24 1.70
CA ILE A 8 -9.17 4.94 1.04
C ILE A 8 -8.29 5.06 -0.18
N ALA A 9 -7.20 4.29 -0.17
CA ALA A 9 -6.27 4.20 -1.28
C ALA A 9 -6.79 3.19 -2.29
N ALA A 10 -7.02 3.65 -3.53
CA ALA A 10 -7.21 2.78 -4.67
C ALA A 10 -5.89 2.67 -5.44
N ILE A 11 -5.36 1.46 -5.51
CA ILE A 11 -4.06 1.16 -6.11
C ILE A 11 -4.32 0.49 -7.44
N ALA A 12 -4.01 1.21 -8.52
CA ALA A 12 -3.99 0.68 -9.88
C ALA A 12 -2.54 0.61 -10.37
N GLY A 13 -2.08 -0.57 -10.75
CA GLY A 13 -0.70 -0.79 -11.20
C GLY A 13 0.34 -0.68 -10.07
N LYS A 14 1.40 0.09 -10.28
CA LYS A 14 2.60 0.06 -9.41
C LYS A 14 2.53 1.11 -8.29
N ALA A 15 2.39 0.68 -7.05
CA ALA A 15 2.57 1.52 -5.85
C ALA A 15 3.97 1.32 -5.27
N ILE A 16 4.92 2.16 -5.69
CA ILE A 16 6.34 2.02 -5.33
C ILE A 16 6.85 3.21 -4.51
N GLY A 17 7.59 2.93 -3.45
CA GLY A 17 8.28 3.94 -2.64
C GLY A 17 7.31 4.91 -1.97
N ALA A 18 7.34 6.19 -2.38
CA ALA A 18 6.48 7.22 -1.81
C ALA A 18 4.99 6.94 -2.07
N GLY A 19 4.63 6.33 -3.21
CA GLY A 19 3.24 5.94 -3.49
C GLY A 19 2.74 4.86 -2.52
N LEU A 20 3.60 3.92 -2.13
CA LEU A 20 3.26 2.93 -1.11
C LEU A 20 3.12 3.58 0.28
N GLU A 21 4.03 4.49 0.65
CA GLU A 21 3.91 5.20 1.93
C GLU A 21 2.64 6.04 2.03
N LEU A 22 2.17 6.62 0.92
CA LEU A 22 0.89 7.32 0.86
C LEU A 22 -0.27 6.35 1.08
N ALA A 23 -0.26 5.18 0.43
CA ALA A 23 -1.28 4.15 0.63
C ALA A 23 -1.30 3.62 2.09
N LEU A 24 -0.14 3.54 2.75
CA LEU A 24 -0.05 3.19 4.18
C LEU A 24 -0.65 4.27 5.08
N ALA A 25 -0.68 5.53 4.64
CA ALA A 25 -1.27 6.63 5.40
C ALA A 25 -2.81 6.61 5.38
N CYS A 26 -3.42 5.90 4.42
CA CYS A 26 -4.86 5.71 4.32
C CYS A 26 -5.37 4.64 5.27
N ASP A 27 -6.64 4.74 5.64
CA ASP A 27 -7.30 3.80 6.55
C ASP A 27 -7.51 2.44 5.89
N LEU A 28 -7.95 2.44 4.61
CA LEU A 28 -8.16 1.21 3.83
C LEU A 28 -7.41 1.27 2.51
N ARG A 29 -7.08 0.09 1.99
CA ARG A 29 -6.40 -0.12 0.70
C ARG A 29 -7.16 -1.12 -0.16
N VAL A 30 -7.45 -0.74 -1.40
CA VAL A 30 -8.02 -1.59 -2.45
C VAL A 30 -7.01 -1.62 -3.59
N ALA A 31 -6.62 -2.80 -4.05
CA ALA A 31 -5.65 -2.93 -5.14
C ALA A 31 -6.23 -3.71 -6.32
N GLU A 32 -5.85 -3.34 -7.54
CA GLU A 32 -6.15 -4.15 -8.71
C GLU A 32 -5.28 -5.41 -8.74
N ILE A 33 -5.78 -6.49 -9.35
CA ILE A 33 -5.13 -7.81 -9.36
C ILE A 33 -3.69 -7.81 -9.92
N ASP A 34 -3.41 -6.91 -10.84
CA ASP A 34 -2.12 -6.70 -11.50
C ASP A 34 -1.22 -5.69 -10.75
N SER A 35 -1.67 -5.20 -9.59
CA SER A 35 -0.93 -4.20 -8.83
C SER A 35 0.32 -4.79 -8.18
N ILE A 36 1.36 -3.96 -8.14
CA ILE A 36 2.65 -4.29 -7.53
C ILE A 36 2.96 -3.25 -6.47
N LEU A 37 3.17 -3.70 -5.24
CA LEU A 37 3.51 -2.88 -4.09
C LEU A 37 4.95 -3.15 -3.70
N SER A 38 5.75 -2.10 -3.55
CA SER A 38 7.13 -2.25 -3.09
C SER A 38 7.68 -0.96 -2.51
N LEU A 39 8.66 -1.05 -1.62
CA LEU A 39 9.31 0.13 -1.10
C LEU A 39 10.46 0.59 -2.02
N HIS A 40 11.17 -0.31 -2.72
CA HIS A 40 12.33 -0.06 -3.61
C HIS A 40 13.45 0.88 -3.10
N LYS A 41 13.26 1.53 -1.96
CA LYS A 41 14.13 2.61 -1.48
C LYS A 41 15.50 2.09 -1.05
N ARG A 42 15.61 0.84 -0.58
CA ARG A 42 16.90 0.19 -0.31
C ARG A 42 17.76 0.01 -1.55
N LYS A 43 17.17 -0.33 -2.71
CA LYS A 43 17.93 -0.44 -3.98
C LYS A 43 18.50 0.90 -4.45
N HIS A 44 17.89 2.01 -4.04
CA HIS A 44 18.30 3.36 -4.44
C HIS A 44 18.95 4.15 -3.29
N CYS A 45 19.25 3.50 -2.14
CA CYS A 45 19.79 4.12 -0.94
C CYS A 45 18.98 5.33 -0.42
N ILE A 46 17.66 5.33 -0.63
CA ILE A 46 16.76 6.40 -0.18
C ILE A 46 16.19 6.01 1.19
N PRO A 47 16.16 6.91 2.19
CA PRO A 47 15.48 6.63 3.45
C PRO A 47 13.95 6.64 3.30
N MET A 48 13.27 5.90 4.18
CA MET A 48 11.83 6.03 4.38
C MET A 48 11.58 7.34 5.14
N MET A 49 10.77 8.24 4.59
CA MET A 49 10.57 9.59 5.15
C MET A 49 9.11 9.89 5.50
N ASN A 50 8.16 9.08 5.02
CA ASN A 50 6.72 9.35 5.18
C ASN A 50 6.07 8.38 6.19
N MET A 51 6.75 8.11 7.31
CA MET A 51 6.25 7.20 8.36
C MET A 51 6.16 5.72 7.93
N GLY A 52 6.75 5.34 6.78
CA GLY A 52 6.67 3.97 6.25
C GLY A 52 7.25 2.91 7.19
N THR A 53 8.28 3.26 7.97
CA THR A 53 8.90 2.38 8.97
C THR A 53 8.06 2.15 10.22
N ILE A 54 7.03 2.98 10.44
CA ILE A 54 6.14 2.86 11.60
C ILE A 54 4.83 2.21 11.17
N ARG A 55 4.20 2.68 10.09
CA ARG A 55 2.90 2.17 9.64
C ARG A 55 2.96 0.77 9.03
N LEU A 56 4.05 0.43 8.33
CA LEU A 56 4.15 -0.88 7.69
C LEU A 56 4.22 -2.02 8.72
N PRO A 57 5.08 -1.95 9.77
CA PRO A 57 5.06 -2.96 10.85
C PRO A 57 3.75 -3.05 11.60
N GLU A 58 3.01 -1.95 11.77
CA GLU A 58 1.69 -1.98 12.40
C GLU A 58 0.65 -2.73 11.56
N LEU A 59 0.76 -2.67 10.23
CA LEU A 59 -0.21 -3.29 9.31
C LEU A 59 0.08 -4.76 9.02
N ILE A 60 1.34 -5.13 8.77
CA ILE A 60 1.71 -6.50 8.34
C ILE A 60 2.65 -7.21 9.30
N GLY A 61 2.94 -6.61 10.45
CA GLY A 61 3.91 -7.11 11.41
C GLY A 61 5.36 -6.82 11.02
N LEU A 62 6.25 -6.84 12.03
CA LEU A 62 7.65 -6.48 11.85
C LEU A 62 8.41 -7.43 10.90
N SER A 63 8.17 -8.75 10.99
CA SER A 63 8.91 -9.73 10.18
C SER A 63 8.69 -9.54 8.68
N ARG A 64 7.42 -9.42 8.24
CA ARG A 64 7.07 -9.20 6.83
C ARG A 64 7.52 -7.82 6.36
N SER A 65 7.45 -6.83 7.25
CA SER A 65 7.94 -5.48 6.97
C SER A 65 9.45 -5.46 6.71
N LEU A 66 10.24 -6.14 7.56
CA LEU A 66 11.69 -6.22 7.39
C LEU A 66 12.06 -6.96 6.12
N ASP A 67 11.35 -8.04 5.78
CA ASP A 67 11.52 -8.74 4.51
C ASP A 67 11.33 -7.78 3.31
N MET A 68 10.20 -7.07 3.25
CA MET A 68 9.96 -6.08 2.19
C MET A 68 10.98 -4.92 2.19
N ILE A 69 11.31 -4.38 3.36
CA ILE A 69 12.22 -3.23 3.49
C ILE A 69 13.62 -3.64 3.07
N LEU A 70 14.18 -4.70 3.66
CA LEU A 70 15.58 -5.08 3.50
C LEU A 70 15.88 -5.66 2.12
N THR A 71 14.96 -6.46 1.56
CA THR A 71 15.12 -7.05 0.22
C THR A 71 14.72 -6.06 -0.89
N GLY A 72 13.82 -5.12 -0.60
CA GLY A 72 13.21 -4.27 -1.62
C GLY A 72 12.45 -5.08 -2.67
N ARG A 73 11.93 -6.26 -2.32
CA ARG A 73 11.19 -7.12 -3.24
C ARG A 73 9.85 -6.50 -3.64
N GLU A 74 9.30 -7.02 -4.73
CA GLU A 74 7.97 -6.69 -5.19
C GLU A 74 6.95 -7.61 -4.51
N LEU A 75 5.79 -7.04 -4.16
CA LEU A 75 4.66 -7.73 -3.55
C LEU A 75 3.47 -7.59 -4.50
N HIS A 76 2.96 -8.72 -4.99
CA HIS A 76 1.79 -8.72 -5.86
C HIS A 76 0.49 -8.55 -5.06
N ALA A 77 -0.58 -8.07 -5.69
CA ALA A 77 -1.85 -7.76 -5.02
C ALA A 77 -2.42 -8.90 -4.17
N ASN A 78 -2.35 -10.15 -4.64
CA ASN A 78 -2.83 -11.30 -3.87
C ASN A 78 -1.99 -11.56 -2.62
N GLU A 79 -0.66 -11.50 -2.74
CA GLU A 79 0.23 -11.65 -1.59
C GLU A 79 0.04 -10.49 -0.60
N ALA A 80 -0.20 -9.29 -1.11
CA ALA A 80 -0.52 -8.11 -0.30
C ALA A 80 -1.84 -8.27 0.47
N LEU A 81 -2.83 -8.94 -0.12
CA LEU A 81 -4.09 -9.30 0.55
C LEU A 81 -3.83 -10.31 1.69
N GLU A 82 -3.06 -11.36 1.42
CA GLU A 82 -2.70 -12.37 2.44
C GLU A 82 -1.86 -11.77 3.58
N PHE A 83 -1.05 -10.76 3.27
CA PHE A 83 -0.23 -10.08 4.26
C PHE A 83 -1.04 -9.19 5.19
N GLY A 84 -2.28 -8.85 4.81
CA GLY A 84 -3.10 -7.81 5.45
C GLY A 84 -2.68 -6.40 5.04
N LEU A 85 -1.78 -6.28 4.05
CA LEU A 85 -1.36 -4.99 3.51
C LEU A 85 -2.49 -4.35 2.71
N VAL A 86 -3.23 -5.13 1.95
CA VAL A 86 -4.39 -4.68 1.16
C VAL A 86 -5.64 -5.30 1.74
N ASN A 87 -6.74 -4.54 1.80
CA ASN A 87 -8.00 -5.04 2.36
C ASN A 87 -8.84 -5.78 1.31
N ARG A 88 -8.77 -5.36 0.05
CA ARG A 88 -9.54 -5.95 -1.07
C ARG A 88 -8.76 -5.92 -2.37
N VAL A 89 -8.98 -6.94 -3.19
CA VAL A 89 -8.44 -7.01 -4.55
C VAL A 89 -9.58 -6.96 -5.56
N THR A 90 -9.42 -6.18 -6.63
CA THR A 90 -10.41 -6.02 -7.71
C THR A 90 -9.82 -6.41 -9.07
N PRO A 91 -10.64 -6.74 -10.07
CA PRO A 91 -10.18 -6.81 -11.45
C PRO A 91 -9.54 -5.50 -11.93
N THR A 92 -8.58 -5.60 -12.85
CA THR A 92 -7.93 -4.44 -13.46
C THR A 92 -8.95 -3.51 -14.13
N GLY A 93 -8.80 -2.21 -13.93
CA GLY A 93 -9.70 -1.17 -14.42
C GLY A 93 -10.97 -0.96 -13.59
N THR A 94 -11.16 -1.67 -12.48
CA THR A 94 -12.34 -1.54 -11.59
C THR A 94 -12.01 -1.01 -10.20
N GLY A 95 -10.76 -0.60 -9.95
CA GLY A 95 -10.31 -0.12 -8.64
C GLY A 95 -10.91 1.21 -8.17
N ASN A 96 -11.75 1.88 -8.95
CA ASN A 96 -12.30 3.18 -8.59
C ASN A 96 -13.21 3.08 -7.33
N PRO A 97 -12.89 3.77 -6.22
CA PRO A 97 -13.62 3.66 -4.96
C PRO A 97 -15.03 4.26 -5.02
N SER A 98 -15.38 4.99 -6.08
CA SER A 98 -16.75 5.40 -6.37
C SER A 98 -17.70 4.18 -6.47
N PHE A 99 -17.20 3.02 -6.91
CA PHE A 99 -17.97 1.77 -6.90
C PHE A 99 -18.36 1.28 -5.50
N TYR A 100 -17.68 1.78 -4.46
CA TYR A 100 -17.89 1.34 -3.07
C TYR A 100 -18.47 2.44 -2.16
N ASN A 101 -18.85 3.62 -2.70
CA ASN A 101 -19.30 4.80 -1.93
C ASN A 101 -18.26 5.32 -0.92
N LEU A 102 -16.99 5.35 -1.32
CA LEU A 102 -15.85 5.63 -0.44
C LEU A 102 -15.14 6.94 -0.84
N VAL A 103 -14.70 7.72 0.15
CA VAL A 103 -14.01 9.01 -0.07
C VAL A 103 -12.56 8.76 -0.51
N PHE A 104 -12.16 9.43 -1.59
CA PHE A 104 -10.93 9.17 -2.31
C PHE A 104 -9.86 10.24 -2.07
N MET A 105 -8.61 9.82 -1.94
CA MET A 105 -7.45 10.71 -2.01
C MET A 105 -6.52 10.15 -3.08
N CYS A 106 -6.51 10.81 -4.25
CA CYS A 106 -5.54 10.58 -5.32
C CYS A 106 -4.11 10.83 -4.82
#